data_AF-A0A1V9ZAI8-F1
#
_entry.id   AF-A0A1V9ZAI8-F1
#
_cell.length_a   1.000
_cell.length_b   1.000
_cell.length_c   1.000
_cell.angle_alpha   90.00
_cell.angle_beta   90.00
_cell.angle_gamma   90.00
#
_symmetry.space_group_name_H-M   'P 1'
#
loop_
_entity.id
_entity.type
_entity.pdbx_description
1 polymer ?
#
loop_
_entity_poly.entity_id
_entity_poly.type
_entity_poly.pdbx_seq_one_letter_code
_entity_poly.pdbx_strand_id
1 'polypeptide(L)'
;MSSVELKEQGNHAFEDKRYGEAEALYAKAILQDPHQHALYGNRSAARFHLQKYEDALQDAEVAIALDPKWAKGYFRQGHALEALGRFRRAQLAYEQAAKIGNNKREVLQKAAAVKKLADKIDREKKICGRDDWKEVYSHISETKMRLGLLVLFWNESTKPERFAFFMRFLEILAGNTTPTRISKYSSNDMDEIPAVNYAELTIPRTWAAYFAGLDLAKKAERTRQRLDMYTLATPAEQTTIVNDMKYYVHELCGARELPDE
;
A
#
# COMPACT_ATOMS: atom_id res chain seq x y z
N MET A 1 3.78 46.51 -18.20
CA MET A 1 2.70 45.94 -17.39
C MET A 1 3.19 45.86 -15.95
N SER A 2 2.40 46.36 -15.01
CA SER A 2 2.69 46.30 -13.58
C SER A 2 2.55 44.87 -13.03
N SER A 3 3.10 44.61 -11.83
CA SER A 3 2.90 43.32 -11.14
C SER A 3 1.40 43.00 -10.95
N VAL A 4 0.59 44.02 -10.65
CA VAL A 4 -0.86 43.87 -10.45
C VAL A 4 -1.57 43.48 -11.75
N GLU A 5 -1.22 44.12 -12.87
CA GLU A 5 -1.78 43.78 -14.19
C GLU A 5 -1.39 42.36 -14.62
N LEU A 6 -0.13 41.98 -14.43
CA LEU A 6 0.37 40.64 -14.74
C LEU A 6 -0.33 39.57 -13.89
N LYS A 7 -0.54 39.85 -12.61
CA LYS A 7 -1.31 38.97 -11.71
C LYS A 7 -2.74 38.79 -12.22
N GLU A 8 -3.40 39.88 -12.63
CA GLU A 8 -4.79 39.82 -13.08
C GLU A 8 -4.95 39.06 -14.39
N GLN A 9 -4.05 39.28 -15.35
CA GLN A 9 -3.98 38.46 -16.56
C GLN A 9 -3.71 36.99 -16.22
N GLY A 10 -2.83 36.73 -15.25
CA GLY A 10 -2.56 35.38 -14.76
C GLY A 10 -3.80 34.72 -14.14
N ASN A 11 -4.61 35.49 -13.39
CA ASN A 11 -5.87 35.03 -12.82
C ASN A 11 -6.87 34.68 -13.94
N HIS A 12 -7.03 35.54 -14.94
CA HIS A 12 -7.90 35.28 -16.09
C HIS A 12 -7.45 34.05 -16.88
N ALA A 13 -6.15 33.91 -17.17
CA ALA A 13 -5.61 32.73 -17.83
C ALA A 13 -5.84 31.46 -16.98
N PHE A 14 -5.77 31.56 -15.65
CA PHE A 14 -6.05 30.45 -14.75
C PHE A 14 -7.54 30.04 -14.79
N GLU A 15 -8.45 31.01 -14.79
CA GLU A 15 -9.90 30.77 -14.92
C GLU A 15 -10.26 30.11 -16.25
N ASP A 16 -9.58 30.51 -17.33
CA ASP A 16 -9.68 29.89 -18.67
C ASP A 16 -9.00 28.51 -18.76
N LYS A 17 -8.46 27.99 -17.65
CA LYS A 17 -7.69 26.73 -17.59
C LYS A 17 -6.42 26.73 -18.46
N ARG A 18 -5.94 27.90 -18.88
CA ARG A 18 -4.66 28.11 -19.58
C ARG A 18 -3.52 28.15 -18.56
N TYR A 19 -3.32 27.05 -17.85
CA TYR A 19 -2.43 27.01 -16.68
C TYR A 19 -0.95 27.31 -16.99
N GLY A 20 -0.45 26.93 -18.17
CA GLY A 20 0.92 27.24 -18.59
C GLY A 20 1.14 28.75 -18.81
N GLU A 21 0.15 29.43 -19.37
CA GLU A 21 0.18 30.89 -19.53
C GLU A 21 0.04 31.59 -18.18
N ALA A 22 -0.86 31.12 -17.33
CA ALA A 22 -1.00 31.62 -15.96
C ALA A 22 0.32 31.50 -15.18
N GLU A 23 1.00 30.34 -15.24
CA GLU A 23 2.32 30.14 -14.62
C GLU A 23 3.34 31.19 -15.10
N ALA A 24 3.42 31.41 -16.42
CA ALA A 24 4.35 32.38 -17.00
C ALA A 24 4.03 33.83 -16.59
N LEU A 25 2.74 34.20 -16.53
CA LEU A 25 2.29 35.53 -16.11
C LEU A 25 2.60 35.77 -14.62
N TYR A 26 2.32 34.80 -13.75
CA TYR A 26 2.69 34.92 -12.33
C TYR A 26 4.20 34.96 -12.15
N ALA A 27 4.98 34.19 -12.92
CA ALA A 27 6.44 34.27 -12.86
C ALA A 27 6.97 35.66 -13.24
N LYS A 28 6.39 36.30 -14.27
CA LYS A 28 6.69 37.69 -14.61
C LYS A 28 6.28 38.68 -13.51
N ALA A 29 5.11 38.47 -12.88
CA ALA A 29 4.66 39.31 -11.77
C ALA A 29 5.61 39.21 -10.56
N ILE A 30 6.11 38.00 -10.25
CA ILE A 30 7.06 37.76 -9.16
C ILE A 30 8.38 38.48 -9.38
N LEU A 31 8.86 38.56 -10.64
CA LEU A 31 10.08 39.35 -10.95
C LEU A 31 9.90 40.84 -10.66
N GLN A 32 8.67 41.35 -10.69
CA GLN A 32 8.35 42.76 -10.40
C GLN A 32 8.08 43.00 -8.91
N ASP A 33 7.46 42.03 -8.22
CA ASP A 33 7.16 42.09 -6.80
C ASP A 33 7.41 40.73 -6.11
N PRO A 34 8.67 40.46 -5.70
CA PRO A 34 9.06 39.16 -5.14
C PRO A 34 8.59 38.95 -3.70
N HIS A 35 8.04 39.97 -3.04
CA HIS A 35 7.56 39.85 -1.65
C HIS A 35 6.05 39.61 -1.56
N GLN A 36 5.37 39.54 -2.69
CA GLN A 36 3.93 39.28 -2.73
C GLN A 36 3.60 37.78 -2.65
N HIS A 37 3.35 37.30 -1.42
CA HIS A 37 2.94 35.93 -1.11
C HIS A 37 1.84 35.36 -2.03
N ALA A 38 0.84 36.17 -2.39
CA ALA A 38 -0.28 35.75 -3.24
C ALA A 38 0.16 35.31 -4.66
N LEU A 39 1.23 35.88 -5.22
CA LEU A 39 1.73 35.51 -6.53
C LEU A 39 2.29 34.09 -6.53
N TYR A 40 3.06 33.75 -5.49
CA TYR A 40 3.57 32.40 -5.30
C TYR A 40 2.43 31.40 -5.09
N GLY A 41 1.44 31.71 -4.26
CA GLY A 41 0.30 30.79 -4.06
C GLY A 41 -0.59 30.62 -5.31
N ASN A 42 -0.69 31.64 -6.16
CA ASN A 42 -1.38 31.54 -7.44
C ASN A 42 -0.57 30.73 -8.47
N ARG A 43 0.75 30.92 -8.53
CA ARG A 43 1.64 30.10 -9.36
C ARG A 43 1.67 28.65 -8.90
N SER A 44 1.67 28.41 -7.59
CA SER A 44 1.51 27.08 -6.98
C SER A 44 0.24 26.39 -7.48
N ALA A 45 -0.89 27.12 -7.53
CA ALA A 45 -2.13 26.59 -8.07
C ALA A 45 -2.01 26.20 -9.55
N ALA A 46 -1.42 27.07 -10.38
CA ALA A 46 -1.23 26.80 -11.80
C ALA A 46 -0.33 25.57 -12.02
N ARG A 47 0.80 25.50 -11.31
CA ARG A 47 1.72 24.35 -11.33
C ARG A 47 1.07 23.06 -10.88
N PHE A 48 0.19 23.11 -9.89
CA PHE A 48 -0.58 21.94 -9.46
C PHE A 48 -1.44 21.37 -10.60
N HIS A 49 -2.16 22.23 -11.33
CA HIS A 49 -2.97 21.78 -12.48
C HIS A 49 -2.12 21.28 -13.66
N LEU A 50 -0.88 21.74 -13.77
CA LEU A 50 0.12 21.23 -14.70
C LEU A 50 0.82 19.95 -14.22
N GLN A 51 0.40 19.39 -13.08
CA GLN A 51 1.01 18.21 -12.44
C GLN A 51 2.48 18.40 -12.02
N LYS A 52 2.95 19.65 -11.92
CA LYS A 52 4.27 20.02 -11.41
C LYS A 52 4.22 20.14 -9.89
N TYR A 53 4.01 19.02 -9.20
CA TYR A 53 3.65 19.02 -7.78
C TYR A 53 4.79 19.49 -6.86
N GLU A 54 6.05 19.15 -7.17
CA GLU A 54 7.23 19.65 -6.44
C GLU A 54 7.36 21.18 -6.56
N ASP A 55 7.22 21.74 -7.77
CA ASP A 55 7.29 23.18 -7.99
C ASP A 55 6.12 23.91 -7.30
N ALA A 56 4.93 23.29 -7.32
CA ALA A 56 3.76 23.80 -6.62
C ALA A 56 3.99 23.82 -5.10
N LEU A 57 4.63 22.78 -4.55
CA LEU A 57 4.99 22.72 -3.13
C LEU A 57 5.98 23.83 -2.76
N GLN A 58 7.03 24.01 -3.56
CA GLN A 58 8.04 25.05 -3.31
C GLN A 58 7.41 26.44 -3.30
N ASP A 59 6.55 26.75 -4.26
CA ASP A 59 5.83 28.03 -4.29
C ASP A 59 4.89 28.21 -3.08
N ALA A 60 4.21 27.16 -2.65
CA ALA A 60 3.37 27.21 -1.46
C ALA A 60 4.20 27.48 -0.18
N GLU A 61 5.38 26.86 -0.06
CA GLU A 61 6.30 27.08 1.05
C GLU A 61 6.86 28.52 1.06
N VAL A 62 7.20 29.07 -0.10
CA VAL A 62 7.59 30.50 -0.22
C VAL A 62 6.44 31.43 0.15
N ALA A 63 5.21 31.15 -0.31
CA ALA A 63 4.05 31.96 0.05
C ALA A 63 3.79 31.98 1.57
N ILE A 64 3.95 30.83 2.24
CA ILE A 64 3.83 30.71 3.70
C ILE A 64 4.96 31.45 4.42
N ALA A 65 6.18 31.40 3.89
CA ALA A 65 7.31 32.12 4.47
C ALA A 65 7.13 33.65 4.39
N LEU A 66 6.53 34.14 3.30
CA LEU A 66 6.21 35.56 3.11
C LEU A 66 5.02 36.02 3.95
N ASP A 67 3.97 35.20 4.08
CA ASP A 67 2.85 35.46 5.00
C ASP A 67 2.40 34.19 5.74
N PRO A 68 2.89 33.98 6.97
CA PRO A 68 2.51 32.83 7.79
C PRO A 68 1.05 32.84 8.27
N LYS A 69 0.30 33.94 8.07
CA LYS A 69 -1.13 34.05 8.40
C LYS A 69 -2.01 33.87 7.17
N TRP A 70 -1.44 33.53 6.02
CA TRP A 70 -2.21 33.30 4.82
C TRP A 70 -2.70 31.85 4.70
N ALA A 71 -3.95 31.61 5.11
CA ALA A 71 -4.55 30.28 5.11
C ALA A 71 -4.49 29.55 3.74
N LYS A 72 -4.59 30.30 2.63
CA LYS A 72 -4.50 29.71 1.28
C LYS A 72 -3.12 29.12 1.00
N GLY A 73 -2.03 29.69 1.54
CA GLY A 73 -0.68 29.14 1.39
C GLY A 73 -0.57 27.73 1.94
N TYR A 74 -1.02 27.52 3.18
CA TYR A 74 -1.08 26.19 3.81
C TYR A 74 -2.01 25.23 3.07
N PHE A 75 -3.15 25.71 2.55
CA PHE A 75 -4.04 24.89 1.75
C PHE A 75 -3.36 24.40 0.45
N ARG A 76 -2.62 25.28 -0.25
CA ARG A 76 -1.84 24.92 -1.44
C ARG A 76 -0.73 23.92 -1.11
N GLN A 77 -0.05 24.12 0.01
CA GLN A 77 0.97 23.19 0.51
C GLN A 77 0.36 21.80 0.77
N GLY A 78 -0.77 21.74 1.48
CA GLY A 78 -1.49 20.50 1.74
C GLY A 78 -1.87 19.76 0.45
N HIS A 79 -2.36 20.49 -0.54
CA HIS A 79 -2.76 19.92 -1.84
C HIS A 79 -1.58 19.35 -2.62
N ALA A 80 -0.48 20.10 -2.73
CA ALA A 80 0.73 19.62 -3.39
C ALA A 80 1.31 18.39 -2.67
N LEU A 81 1.38 18.40 -1.33
CA LEU A 81 1.86 17.27 -0.54
C LEU A 81 0.98 16.03 -0.69
N GLU A 82 -0.34 16.20 -0.79
CA GLU A 82 -1.29 15.10 -1.04
C GLU A 82 -1.02 14.44 -2.40
N ALA A 83 -0.87 15.24 -3.47
CA ALA A 83 -0.54 14.73 -4.80
C ALA A 83 0.84 14.03 -4.85
N LEU A 84 1.79 14.47 -4.04
CA LEU A 84 3.11 13.85 -3.88
C LEU A 84 3.10 12.58 -2.98
N GLY A 85 1.94 12.18 -2.46
CA GLY A 85 1.83 11.03 -1.54
C GLY A 85 2.41 11.27 -0.13
N ARG A 86 2.72 12.52 0.22
CA ARG A 86 3.30 12.92 1.51
C ARG A 86 2.20 13.22 2.54
N PHE A 87 1.34 12.24 2.78
CA PHE A 87 0.05 12.42 3.47
C PHE A 87 0.14 12.97 4.89
N ARG A 88 1.13 12.58 5.70
CA ARG A 88 1.31 13.14 7.06
C ARG A 88 1.59 14.64 7.05
N ARG A 89 2.46 15.10 6.15
CA ARG A 89 2.75 16.54 6.00
C ARG A 89 1.52 17.27 5.43
N ALA A 90 0.81 16.66 4.49
CA ALA A 90 -0.42 17.23 3.94
C ALA A 90 -1.51 17.45 5.00
N GLN A 91 -1.71 16.47 5.90
CA GLN A 91 -2.62 16.58 7.04
C GLN A 91 -2.31 17.82 7.89
N LEU A 92 -1.05 17.98 8.31
CA LEU A 92 -0.63 19.10 9.15
C LEU A 92 -0.83 20.45 8.45
N ALA A 93 -0.54 20.54 7.15
CA ALA A 93 -0.75 21.75 6.37
C ALA A 93 -2.26 22.10 6.30
N TYR A 94 -3.15 21.13 6.09
CA TYR A 94 -4.58 21.37 6.11
C TYR A 94 -5.11 21.76 7.50
N GLU A 95 -4.64 21.13 8.57
CA GLU A 95 -5.00 21.51 9.94
C GLU A 95 -4.59 22.96 10.25
N GLN A 96 -3.41 23.37 9.80
CA GLN A 96 -2.94 24.74 9.95
C GLN A 96 -3.74 25.73 9.09
N ALA A 97 -4.08 25.36 7.85
CA ALA A 97 -4.97 26.16 7.00
C ALA A 97 -6.36 26.36 7.65
N ALA A 98 -6.92 25.32 8.29
CA ALA A 98 -8.19 25.41 9.01
C ALA A 98 -8.10 26.23 10.30
N LYS A 99 -6.95 26.21 10.99
CA LYS A 99 -6.73 27.01 12.20
C LYS A 99 -6.75 28.51 11.90
N ILE A 100 -6.16 28.90 10.77
CA ILE A 100 -5.98 30.29 10.36
C ILE A 100 -7.19 30.80 9.55
N GLY A 101 -7.76 29.97 8.67
CA GLY A 101 -8.78 30.37 7.72
C GLY A 101 -10.21 30.37 8.27
N ASN A 102 -11.10 31.03 7.53
CA ASN A 102 -12.54 31.07 7.84
C ASN A 102 -13.30 29.85 7.33
N ASN A 103 -12.77 29.11 6.34
CA ASN A 103 -13.41 27.92 5.78
C ASN A 103 -12.99 26.64 6.53
N LYS A 104 -13.25 26.60 7.85
CA LYS A 104 -12.75 25.53 8.72
C LYS A 104 -13.32 24.16 8.36
N ARG A 105 -14.62 24.08 8.06
CA ARG A 105 -15.32 22.80 7.85
C ARG A 105 -14.79 22.03 6.65
N GLU A 106 -14.69 22.68 5.49
CA GLU A 106 -14.22 22.03 4.26
C GLU A 106 -12.77 21.59 4.38
N VAL A 107 -11.92 22.45 4.93
CA VAL A 107 -10.48 22.16 5.09
C VAL A 107 -10.26 21.03 6.11
N LEU A 108 -11.03 20.98 7.19
CA LEU A 108 -10.98 19.87 8.15
C LEU A 108 -11.48 18.54 7.56
N GLN A 109 -12.45 18.57 6.64
CA GLN A 109 -12.85 17.35 5.92
C GLN A 109 -11.71 16.80 5.07
N LYS A 110 -10.97 17.67 4.37
CA LYS A 110 -9.74 17.28 3.65
C LYS A 110 -8.67 16.74 4.60
N ALA A 111 -8.39 17.43 5.70
CA ALA A 111 -7.43 16.95 6.71
C ALA A 111 -7.81 15.55 7.25
N ALA A 112 -9.09 15.32 7.54
CA ALA A 112 -9.59 14.03 8.00
C ALA A 112 -9.48 12.92 6.95
N ALA A 113 -9.76 13.23 5.68
CA ALA A 113 -9.61 12.27 4.58
C ALA A 113 -8.14 11.86 4.39
N VAL A 114 -7.23 12.84 4.35
CA VAL A 114 -5.78 12.61 4.25
C VAL A 114 -5.25 11.87 5.48
N LYS A 115 -5.73 12.20 6.68
CA LYS A 115 -5.39 11.47 7.91
C LYS A 115 -5.76 10.00 7.82
N LYS A 116 -6.98 9.66 7.37
CA LYS A 116 -7.39 8.26 7.18
C LYS A 116 -6.45 7.52 6.22
N LEU A 117 -6.03 8.17 5.14
CA LEU A 117 -5.11 7.60 4.17
C LEU A 117 -3.70 7.43 4.76
N ALA A 118 -3.20 8.42 5.50
CA ALA A 118 -1.92 8.35 6.20
C ALA A 118 -1.92 7.24 7.28
N ASP A 119 -2.98 7.17 8.09
CA ASP A 119 -3.18 6.12 9.11
C ASP A 119 -3.25 4.74 8.47
N LYS A 120 -3.93 4.62 7.32
CA LYS A 120 -3.93 3.39 6.54
C LYS A 120 -2.49 3.04 6.16
N ILE A 121 -1.79 3.91 5.43
CA ILE A 121 -0.42 3.66 4.96
C ILE A 121 0.56 3.35 6.09
N ASP A 122 0.44 4.00 7.25
CA ASP A 122 1.31 3.71 8.39
C ASP A 122 1.00 2.34 9.00
N ARG A 123 -0.28 1.93 9.07
CA ARG A 123 -0.64 0.55 9.43
C ARG A 123 -0.10 -0.43 8.39
N GLU A 124 -0.21 -0.11 7.10
CA GLU A 124 0.30 -0.93 6.00
C GLU A 124 1.81 -1.14 6.10
N LYS A 125 2.57 -0.06 6.33
CA LYS A 125 4.02 -0.10 6.56
C LYS A 125 4.38 -0.87 7.82
N LYS A 126 3.63 -0.70 8.91
CA LYS A 126 3.85 -1.45 10.15
C LYS A 126 3.66 -2.95 9.95
N ILE A 127 2.67 -3.35 9.14
CA ILE A 127 2.44 -4.76 8.79
C ILE A 127 3.59 -5.28 7.91
N CYS A 128 3.99 -4.52 6.88
CA CYS A 128 5.07 -4.94 5.97
C CYS A 128 6.46 -4.98 6.65
N GLY A 129 6.71 -4.12 7.63
CA GLY A 129 7.96 -4.06 8.38
C GLY A 129 8.03 -5.03 9.57
N ARG A 130 7.00 -5.85 9.79
CA ARG A 130 7.03 -6.92 10.79
C ARG A 130 7.77 -8.11 10.21
N ASP A 131 8.83 -8.51 10.89
CA ASP A 131 9.50 -9.76 10.57
C ASP A 131 8.60 -10.97 10.91
N ASP A 132 7.75 -10.85 11.93
CA ASP A 132 6.90 -11.95 12.39
C ASP A 132 5.55 -12.05 11.66
N TRP A 133 5.52 -12.92 10.66
CA TRP A 133 4.32 -13.30 9.93
C TRP A 133 3.18 -13.84 10.83
N LYS A 134 3.48 -14.45 12.00
CA LYS A 134 2.44 -14.97 12.90
C LYS A 134 1.55 -13.86 13.42
N GLU A 135 2.17 -12.73 13.77
CA GLU A 135 1.44 -11.55 14.21
C GLU A 135 0.63 -10.94 13.07
N VAL A 136 1.11 -11.02 11.82
CA VAL A 136 0.36 -10.55 10.65
C VAL A 136 -0.87 -11.44 10.39
N TYR A 137 -0.70 -12.76 10.42
CA TYR A 137 -1.75 -13.75 10.19
C TYR A 137 -2.82 -13.74 11.29
N SER A 138 -2.44 -13.58 12.56
CA SER A 138 -3.38 -13.56 13.69
C SER A 138 -4.33 -12.36 13.70
N HIS A 139 -4.00 -11.28 12.98
CA HIS A 139 -4.89 -10.13 12.80
C HIS A 139 -5.95 -10.34 11.71
N ILE A 140 -5.91 -11.46 10.97
CA ILE A 140 -6.88 -11.79 9.93
C ILE A 140 -8.03 -12.56 10.57
N SER A 141 -9.14 -11.86 10.83
CA SER A 141 -10.32 -12.46 11.47
C SER A 141 -11.02 -13.49 10.58
N GLU A 142 -11.03 -13.28 9.26
CA GLU A 142 -11.73 -14.14 8.31
C GLU A 142 -10.91 -15.39 7.96
N THR A 143 -11.48 -16.57 8.23
CA THR A 143 -10.89 -17.87 7.90
C THR A 143 -10.64 -18.07 6.41
N LYS A 144 -11.61 -17.73 5.54
CA LYS A 144 -11.47 -17.91 4.08
C LYS A 144 -10.31 -17.07 3.54
N MET A 145 -10.13 -15.84 4.05
CA MET A 145 -8.98 -14.98 3.72
C MET A 145 -7.66 -15.59 4.19
N ARG A 146 -7.61 -16.12 5.42
CA ARG A 146 -6.42 -16.81 5.94
C ARG A 146 -6.01 -17.98 5.06
N LEU A 147 -6.95 -18.83 4.64
CA LEU A 147 -6.71 -19.97 3.75
C LEU A 147 -6.32 -19.54 2.33
N GLY A 148 -7.01 -18.54 1.77
CA GLY A 148 -6.69 -18.02 0.44
C GLY A 148 -5.28 -17.43 0.36
N LEU A 149 -4.82 -16.77 1.42
CA LEU A 149 -3.44 -16.28 1.50
C LEU A 149 -2.39 -17.39 1.46
N LEU A 150 -2.68 -18.56 2.05
CA LEU A 150 -1.79 -19.71 2.01
C LEU A 150 -1.66 -20.26 0.59
N VAL A 151 -2.80 -20.39 -0.10
CA VAL A 151 -2.85 -20.83 -1.50
C VAL A 151 -2.12 -19.86 -2.42
N LEU A 152 -2.30 -18.56 -2.21
CA LEU A 152 -1.61 -17.53 -2.99
C LEU A 152 -0.11 -17.52 -2.71
N PHE A 153 0.31 -17.68 -1.44
CA PHE A 153 1.72 -17.82 -1.09
C PHE A 153 2.36 -19.08 -1.71
N TRP A 154 1.63 -20.19 -1.72
CA TRP A 154 2.05 -21.41 -2.41
C TRP A 154 2.26 -21.17 -3.90
N ASN A 155 1.28 -20.55 -4.58
CA ASN A 155 1.36 -20.28 -6.01
C ASN A 155 2.47 -19.26 -6.36
N GLU A 156 2.77 -18.30 -5.50
CA GLU A 156 3.88 -17.35 -5.68
C GLU A 156 5.26 -17.94 -5.34
N SER A 157 5.32 -19.16 -4.80
CA SER A 157 6.56 -19.86 -4.47
C SER A 157 7.06 -20.70 -5.64
N THR A 158 8.36 -20.95 -5.72
CA THR A 158 8.96 -21.86 -6.70
C THR A 158 8.65 -23.32 -6.38
N LYS A 159 8.73 -24.20 -7.39
CA LYS A 159 8.54 -25.65 -7.22
C LYS A 159 9.38 -26.26 -6.08
N PRO A 160 10.68 -25.94 -5.91
CA PRO A 160 11.47 -26.44 -4.76
C PRO A 160 10.99 -25.93 -3.39
N GLU A 161 10.52 -24.69 -3.31
CA GLU A 161 9.99 -24.12 -2.06
C GLU A 161 8.67 -24.79 -1.67
N ARG A 162 7.78 -25.01 -2.65
CA ARG A 162 6.56 -25.79 -2.49
C ARG A 162 6.87 -27.23 -2.05
N PHE A 163 7.89 -27.85 -2.62
CA PHE A 163 8.30 -29.21 -2.24
C PHE A 163 8.76 -29.30 -0.79
N ALA A 164 9.56 -28.34 -0.34
CA ALA A 164 10.00 -28.27 1.06
C ALA A 164 8.81 -28.08 2.00
N PHE A 165 7.83 -27.23 1.65
CA PHE A 165 6.59 -27.09 2.42
C PHE A 165 5.79 -28.38 2.47
N PHE A 166 5.61 -29.03 1.32
CA PHE A 166 4.90 -30.29 1.19
C PHE A 166 5.50 -31.38 2.05
N MET A 167 6.82 -31.53 2.00
CA MET A 167 7.52 -32.56 2.76
C MET A 167 7.39 -32.35 4.26
N ARG A 168 7.50 -31.10 4.71
CA ARG A 168 7.33 -30.76 6.11
C ARG A 168 5.89 -31.00 6.57
N PHE A 169 4.90 -30.74 5.72
CA PHE A 169 3.50 -31.03 6.01
C PHE A 169 3.28 -32.54 6.24
N LEU A 170 3.86 -33.40 5.39
CA LEU A 170 3.78 -34.85 5.57
C LEU A 170 4.42 -35.33 6.88
N GLU A 171 5.55 -34.74 7.29
CA GLU A 171 6.20 -35.07 8.58
C GLU A 171 5.28 -34.81 9.78
N ILE A 172 4.49 -33.72 9.77
CA ILE A 172 3.53 -33.42 10.85
C ILE A 172 2.45 -34.48 10.93
N LEU A 173 1.87 -34.83 9.77
CA LEU A 173 0.83 -35.85 9.70
C LEU A 173 1.35 -37.18 10.24
N ALA A 174 2.64 -37.46 10.01
CA ALA A 174 3.35 -38.60 10.57
C ALA A 174 3.86 -38.40 12.02
N GLY A 175 3.36 -37.40 12.77
CA GLY A 175 3.73 -37.17 14.17
C GLY A 175 5.17 -36.66 14.37
N ASN A 176 5.67 -35.82 13.45
CA ASN A 176 7.07 -35.36 13.36
C ASN A 176 8.09 -36.47 13.05
N THR A 177 7.66 -37.56 12.41
CA THR A 177 8.56 -38.60 11.88
C THR A 177 8.71 -38.47 10.37
N THR A 178 9.76 -39.08 9.80
CA THR A 178 9.93 -39.10 8.34
C THR A 178 8.84 -39.98 7.71
N PRO A 179 8.00 -39.44 6.80
CA PRO A 179 6.93 -40.20 6.19
C PRO A 179 7.47 -41.41 5.43
N THR A 180 6.84 -42.57 5.62
CA THR A 180 7.09 -43.72 4.76
C THR A 180 6.68 -43.35 3.33
N ARG A 181 7.57 -43.61 2.36
CA ARG A 181 7.39 -43.29 0.92
C ARG A 181 7.70 -41.85 0.46
N ILE A 182 8.49 -41.09 1.22
CA ILE A 182 9.05 -39.78 0.79
C ILE A 182 9.65 -39.80 -0.62
N SER A 183 10.29 -40.90 -1.00
CA SER A 183 10.94 -41.08 -2.31
C SER A 183 9.99 -41.11 -3.51
N LYS A 184 8.66 -41.15 -3.28
CA LYS A 184 7.65 -41.12 -4.34
C LYS A 184 7.32 -39.71 -4.84
N TYR A 185 7.78 -38.67 -4.15
CA TYR A 185 7.47 -37.29 -4.46
C TYR A 185 8.72 -36.55 -4.90
N SER A 186 8.59 -35.64 -5.86
CA SER A 186 9.67 -34.80 -6.34
C SER A 186 9.27 -33.33 -6.38
N SER A 187 10.27 -32.46 -6.44
CA SER A 187 10.03 -31.03 -6.63
C SER A 187 9.29 -30.72 -7.93
N ASN A 188 9.42 -31.55 -8.97
CA ASN A 188 8.77 -31.28 -10.26
C ASN A 188 7.25 -31.41 -10.19
N ASP A 189 6.74 -32.18 -9.22
CA ASP A 189 5.33 -32.46 -9.00
C ASP A 189 4.58 -31.33 -8.26
N MET A 190 5.30 -30.27 -7.88
CA MET A 190 4.76 -29.18 -7.04
C MET A 190 4.16 -28.05 -7.88
N ASP A 191 3.09 -28.35 -8.59
CA ASP A 191 2.38 -27.36 -9.41
C ASP A 191 1.60 -26.32 -8.57
N GLU A 192 0.80 -25.48 -9.21
CA GLU A 192 -0.01 -24.48 -8.52
C GLU A 192 -1.30 -25.11 -8.01
N ILE A 193 -1.76 -24.68 -6.84
CA ILE A 193 -3.07 -25.07 -6.31
C ILE A 193 -4.14 -24.29 -7.10
N PRO A 194 -5.17 -24.96 -7.65
CA PRO A 194 -6.30 -24.29 -8.28
C PRO A 194 -7.02 -23.35 -7.31
N ALA A 195 -6.81 -22.05 -7.45
CA ALA A 195 -7.32 -21.03 -6.53
C ALA A 195 -8.82 -20.68 -6.74
N VAL A 196 -9.61 -21.57 -7.37
CA VAL A 196 -11.00 -21.28 -7.79
C VAL A 196 -11.89 -20.90 -6.61
N ASN A 197 -11.76 -21.61 -5.48
CA ASN A 197 -12.51 -21.31 -4.24
C ASN A 197 -12.08 -19.99 -3.56
N TYR A 198 -10.97 -19.43 -4.01
CA TYR A 198 -10.31 -18.24 -3.47
C TYR A 198 -10.27 -17.08 -4.48
N ALA A 199 -10.80 -17.27 -5.70
CA ALA A 199 -10.69 -16.32 -6.81
C ALA A 199 -11.37 -14.96 -6.52
N GLU A 200 -12.39 -14.94 -5.66
CA GLU A 200 -13.09 -13.72 -5.25
C GLU A 200 -12.39 -12.98 -4.09
N LEU A 201 -11.34 -13.56 -3.49
CA LEU A 201 -10.65 -12.92 -2.38
C LEU A 201 -9.82 -11.74 -2.86
N THR A 202 -10.17 -10.55 -2.38
CA THR A 202 -9.36 -9.36 -2.58
C THR A 202 -8.27 -9.31 -1.51
N ILE A 203 -7.03 -9.64 -1.87
CA ILE A 203 -5.89 -9.51 -0.96
C ILE A 203 -5.63 -8.02 -0.68
N PRO A 204 -5.61 -7.58 0.59
CA PRO A 204 -5.10 -6.28 0.97
C PRO A 204 -3.71 -6.02 0.37
N ARG A 205 -3.55 -4.85 -0.26
CA ARG A 205 -2.30 -4.41 -0.90
C ARG A 205 -1.06 -4.56 0.00
N THR A 206 -1.26 -4.41 1.31
CA THR A 206 -0.25 -4.60 2.36
C THR A 206 0.41 -5.96 2.33
N TRP A 207 -0.40 -7.00 2.17
CA TRP A 207 0.05 -8.38 2.24
C TRP A 207 0.70 -8.76 0.93
N ALA A 208 0.10 -8.38 -0.21
CA ALA A 208 0.71 -8.52 -1.52
C ALA A 208 2.11 -7.86 -1.57
N ALA A 209 2.24 -6.64 -1.06
CA ALA A 209 3.53 -5.94 -0.99
C ALA A 209 4.54 -6.61 -0.04
N TYR A 210 4.10 -7.08 1.13
CA TYR A 210 4.94 -7.86 2.03
C TYR A 210 5.47 -9.13 1.34
N PHE A 211 4.60 -9.92 0.71
CA PHE A 211 5.00 -11.15 0.03
C PHE A 211 5.95 -10.90 -1.15
N ALA A 212 5.67 -9.88 -1.96
CA ALA A 212 6.53 -9.49 -3.06
C ALA A 212 7.90 -8.98 -2.58
N GLY A 213 7.95 -8.34 -1.40
CA GLY A 213 9.16 -7.79 -0.80
C GLY A 213 10.03 -8.81 -0.04
N LEU A 214 9.56 -10.04 0.18
CA LEU A 214 10.38 -11.10 0.79
C LEU A 214 11.40 -11.62 -0.24
N ASP A 215 12.68 -11.60 0.12
CA ASP A 215 13.70 -12.31 -0.65
C ASP A 215 13.52 -13.84 -0.55
N LEU A 216 14.15 -14.57 -1.46
CA LEU A 216 14.01 -16.04 -1.58
C LEU A 216 14.41 -16.77 -0.29
N ALA A 217 15.44 -16.28 0.41
CA ALA A 217 15.91 -16.89 1.65
C ALA A 217 14.88 -16.73 2.77
N LYS A 218 14.26 -15.55 2.88
CA LYS A 218 13.20 -15.27 3.85
C LYS A 218 11.90 -15.97 3.49
N LYS A 219 11.55 -16.11 2.21
CA LYS A 219 10.39 -16.92 1.77
C LYS A 219 10.59 -18.38 2.21
N ALA A 220 11.75 -18.97 1.95
CA ALA A 220 12.07 -20.34 2.34
C ALA A 220 12.23 -20.55 3.86
N GLU A 221 12.88 -19.62 4.57
CA GLU A 221 13.03 -19.66 6.03
C GLU A 221 11.68 -19.51 6.73
N ARG A 222 10.86 -18.56 6.29
CA ARG A 222 9.52 -18.40 6.82
C ARG A 222 8.69 -19.64 6.50
N THR A 223 8.77 -20.23 5.31
CA THR A 223 8.11 -21.51 5.00
C THR A 223 8.54 -22.64 5.97
N ARG A 224 9.83 -22.70 6.35
CA ARG A 224 10.34 -23.66 7.36
C ARG A 224 9.89 -23.37 8.79
N GLN A 225 9.82 -22.09 9.20
CA GLN A 225 9.33 -21.66 10.52
C GLN A 225 7.78 -21.63 10.60
N ARG A 226 7.07 -21.55 9.47
CA ARG A 226 5.61 -21.34 9.33
C ARG A 226 4.75 -22.57 9.54
N LEU A 227 5.32 -23.67 10.02
CA LEU A 227 4.53 -24.75 10.59
C LEU A 227 3.77 -24.35 11.86
N ASP A 228 4.03 -23.14 12.36
CA ASP A 228 3.17 -22.49 13.32
C ASP A 228 1.79 -22.08 12.76
N MET A 229 1.59 -21.99 11.44
CA MET A 229 0.28 -21.63 10.88
C MET A 229 -0.73 -22.77 10.97
N TYR A 230 -0.28 -24.02 10.77
CA TYR A 230 -1.11 -25.19 11.02
C TYR A 230 -1.41 -25.30 12.52
N THR A 231 -0.40 -25.15 13.39
CA THR A 231 -0.60 -25.26 14.85
C THR A 231 -1.42 -24.10 15.45
N LEU A 232 -1.42 -22.91 14.85
CA LEU A 232 -2.26 -21.76 15.24
C LEU A 232 -3.66 -21.77 14.58
N ALA A 233 -3.87 -22.60 13.56
CA ALA A 233 -5.18 -22.77 12.95
C ALA A 233 -6.13 -23.48 13.91
N THR A 234 -7.41 -23.10 13.89
CA THR A 234 -8.43 -23.83 14.66
C THR A 234 -8.51 -25.29 14.16
N PRO A 235 -9.02 -26.24 14.97
CA PRO A 235 -9.17 -27.63 14.52
C PRO A 235 -9.95 -27.79 13.21
N ALA A 236 -10.96 -26.93 12.98
CA ALA A 236 -11.71 -26.91 11.72
C ALA A 236 -10.86 -26.44 10.54
N GLU A 237 -10.04 -25.40 10.72
CA GLU A 237 -9.12 -24.89 9.71
C GLU A 237 -8.01 -25.89 9.39
N GLN A 238 -7.45 -26.54 10.40
CA GLN A 238 -6.51 -27.64 10.24
C GLN A 238 -7.12 -28.76 9.39
N THR A 239 -8.36 -29.15 9.68
CA THR A 239 -9.09 -30.17 8.92
C THR A 239 -9.28 -29.75 7.46
N THR A 240 -9.67 -28.50 7.20
CA THR A 240 -9.82 -27.98 5.83
C THR A 240 -8.48 -27.92 5.08
N ILE A 241 -7.42 -27.44 5.72
CA ILE A 241 -6.06 -27.43 5.14
C ILE A 241 -5.64 -28.86 4.81
N VAL A 242 -5.88 -29.80 5.71
CA VAL A 242 -5.57 -31.22 5.49
C VAL A 242 -6.38 -31.79 4.34
N ASN A 243 -7.66 -31.48 4.24
CA ASN A 243 -8.52 -31.96 3.15
C ASN A 243 -8.14 -31.34 1.79
N ASP A 244 -7.86 -30.04 1.74
CA ASP A 244 -7.41 -29.35 0.54
C ASP A 244 -6.04 -29.88 0.09
N MET A 245 -5.12 -30.11 1.02
CA MET A 245 -3.80 -30.71 0.72
C MET A 245 -3.93 -32.17 0.31
N LYS A 246 -4.81 -32.96 0.94
CA LYS A 246 -5.12 -34.34 0.54
C LYS A 246 -5.69 -34.39 -0.87
N TYR A 247 -6.64 -33.50 -1.17
CA TYR A 247 -7.21 -33.36 -2.50
C TYR A 247 -6.14 -32.96 -3.52
N TYR A 248 -5.31 -31.98 -3.19
CA TYR A 248 -4.19 -31.56 -4.03
C TYR A 248 -3.18 -32.68 -4.30
N VAL A 249 -2.81 -33.46 -3.28
CA VAL A 249 -1.97 -34.67 -3.41
C VAL A 249 -2.64 -35.70 -4.32
N HIS A 250 -3.93 -35.93 -4.14
CA HIS A 250 -4.69 -36.90 -4.91
C HIS A 250 -4.81 -36.52 -6.39
N GLU A 251 -5.06 -35.25 -6.68
CA GLU A 251 -5.18 -34.70 -8.04
C GLU A 251 -3.82 -34.67 -8.77
N LEU A 252 -2.74 -34.22 -8.11
CA LEU A 252 -1.41 -34.15 -8.74
C LEU A 252 -0.72 -35.50 -8.87
N CYS A 253 -0.90 -36.40 -7.91
CA CYS A 253 -0.21 -37.68 -7.90
C CYS A 253 -1.03 -38.81 -8.55
N GLY A 254 -2.29 -38.56 -8.94
CA GLY A 254 -3.23 -39.47 -9.58
C GLY A 254 -3.60 -40.66 -8.70
N ALA A 255 -4.81 -40.66 -8.11
CA ALA A 255 -5.46 -41.79 -7.39
C ALA A 255 -4.51 -42.78 -6.67
N ARG A 256 -3.46 -42.27 -6.01
CA ARG A 256 -2.50 -43.06 -5.26
C ARG A 256 -2.88 -42.90 -3.80
N GLU A 257 -3.43 -43.97 -3.26
CA GLU A 257 -3.95 -44.10 -1.89
C GLU A 257 -3.10 -43.31 -0.87
N LEU A 258 -3.77 -42.39 -0.18
CA LEU A 258 -3.25 -41.76 1.02
C LEU A 258 -2.97 -42.87 2.05
N PRO A 259 -1.92 -42.76 2.87
CA PRO A 259 -1.78 -43.66 4.01
C PRO A 259 -2.99 -43.46 4.93
N ASP A 260 -3.69 -44.56 5.22
CA ASP A 260 -4.71 -44.60 6.28
C ASP A 260 -3.99 -44.45 7.63
N GLU A 261 -4.40 -43.39 8.33
CA GLU A 261 -4.12 -43.00 9.73
C GLU A 261 -2.67 -42.68 10.13
#